data_AF-W6V078-F1
#
_entry.id   AF-W6V078-F1
#
_cell.length_a   1.000
_cell.length_b   1.000
_cell.length_c   1.000
_cell.angle_alpha   90.00
_cell.angle_beta   90.00
_cell.angle_gamma   90.00
#
_symmetry.space_group_name_H-M   'P 1'
#
loop_
_entity.id
_entity.type
_entity.pdbx_description
1 polymer ?
#
loop_
_entity_poly.entity_id
_entity_poly.type
_entity_poly.pdbx_seq_one_letter_code
_entity_poly.pdbx_strand_id
1 'polypeptide(L)' 'MWASQPNWTTQELAKIKAPILIVDGDHDEAIKREHTKYMASAIPGAGLLILPNVSHFAFIRDPDFSMRRC' A
#
# COMPACT_ATOMS: atom_id res chain seq x y z
N MET A 1 -7.28 9.59 13.65
CA MET A 1 -7.68 10.42 12.49
C MET A 1 -8.61 9.69 11.50
N TRP A 2 -8.93 8.41 11.68
CA TRP A 2 -9.73 7.63 10.71
C TRP A 2 -10.94 6.93 11.36
N ALA A 3 -11.75 7.67 12.12
CA ALA A 3 -12.85 7.09 12.89
C ALA A 3 -14.06 6.66 12.04
N SER A 4 -14.18 7.15 10.80
CA SER A 4 -15.39 7.00 9.96
C SER A 4 -15.11 6.74 8.48
N GLN A 5 -13.84 6.50 8.11
CA GLN A 5 -13.47 6.30 6.70
C GLN A 5 -13.86 4.90 6.24
N PRO A 6 -14.17 4.73 4.93
CA PRO A 6 -14.91 3.58 4.45
C PRO A 6 -14.21 2.27 4.84
N ASN A 7 -14.96 1.42 5.52
CA ASN A 7 -14.53 0.06 5.85
C ASN A 7 -14.74 -0.82 4.62
N TRP A 8 -13.82 -0.71 3.66
CA TRP A 8 -13.85 -1.53 2.44
C TRP A 8 -13.77 -3.01 2.82
N THR A 9 -14.76 -3.76 2.37
CA THR A 9 -14.75 -5.22 2.52
C THR A 9 -13.80 -5.84 1.50
N THR A 10 -13.31 -7.05 1.79
CA THR A 10 -12.51 -7.83 0.82
C THR A 10 -13.22 -7.98 -0.52
N GLN A 11 -14.55 -8.10 -0.51
CA GLN A 11 -15.38 -8.26 -1.71
C GLN A 11 -15.40 -6.99 -2.57
N GLU A 12 -15.31 -5.81 -1.97
CA GLU A 12 -15.22 -4.55 -2.70
C GLU A 12 -13.82 -4.34 -3.26
N LEU A 13 -12.78 -4.69 -2.50
CA LEU A 13 -11.39 -4.67 -2.99
C LEU A 13 -11.19 -5.63 -4.18
N ALA A 14 -11.85 -6.79 -4.16
CA ALA A 14 -11.78 -7.76 -5.25
C ALA A 14 -12.41 -7.28 -6.57
N LYS A 15 -13.21 -6.19 -6.55
CA LYS A 15 -13.77 -5.60 -7.78
C LYS A 15 -12.75 -4.76 -8.54
N ILE A 16 -11.62 -4.43 -7.95
CA ILE A 16 -10.56 -3.66 -8.59
C ILE A 16 -9.91 -4.54 -9.67
N LYS A 17 -9.93 -4.07 -10.92
CA LYS A 17 -9.38 -4.78 -12.09
C LYS A 17 -8.17 -4.08 -12.73
N ALA A 18 -7.84 -2.88 -12.27
CA ALA A 18 -6.66 -2.17 -12.75
C ALA A 18 -5.38 -2.88 -12.26
N PRO A 19 -4.26 -2.77 -12.98
CA PRO A 19 -2.95 -3.14 -12.44
C PRO A 19 -2.65 -2.30 -11.20
N ILE A 20 -2.42 -2.94 -10.06
CA ILE A 20 -2.17 -2.26 -8.78
C ILE A 20 -0.82 -2.70 -8.21
N LEU A 21 -0.06 -1.72 -7.72
CA LEU A 21 1.11 -1.94 -6.89
C LEU A 21 0.92 -1.16 -5.58
N ILE A 22 0.89 -1.88 -4.45
CA ILE A 22 0.85 -1.29 -3.12
C ILE A 22 2.30 -1.08 -2.67
N VAL A 23 2.67 0.16 -2.41
CA VAL A 23 4.03 0.54 -1.98
C VAL A 23 3.96 1.14 -0.58
N ASP A 24 4.81 0.67 0.32
CA ASP A 24 4.82 1.08 1.72
C ASP A 24 6.24 1.06 2.30
N GLY A 25 6.49 1.88 3.33
CA GLY A 25 7.77 1.92 4.03
C GLY A 25 7.92 0.78 5.04
N ASP A 26 9.12 0.24 5.18
CA ASP A 26 9.39 -0.80 6.16
C ASP A 26 9.23 -0.31 7.62
N HIS A 27 9.47 0.99 7.86
CA HIS A 27 9.38 1.66 9.16
C HIS A 27 8.13 2.55 9.30
N ASP A 28 7.08 2.36 8.49
CA ASP A 28 5.86 3.18 8.57
C ASP A 28 5.20 3.09 9.96
N GLU A 29 5.09 4.22 10.66
CA GLU A 29 4.51 4.32 11.99
C GLU A 29 2.99 4.56 11.98
N ALA A 30 2.44 4.97 10.83
CA ALA A 30 1.03 5.29 10.65
C ALA A 30 0.22 4.10 10.11
N ILE A 31 0.83 3.29 9.23
CA ILE A 31 0.20 2.14 8.59
C ILE A 31 0.88 0.85 9.01
N LYS A 32 0.09 -0.05 9.61
CA LYS A 32 0.58 -1.38 9.98
C LYS A 32 0.80 -2.26 8.75
N ARG A 33 1.87 -3.07 8.78
CA ARG A 33 2.22 -4.01 7.70
C ARG A 33 1.10 -5.01 7.39
N GLU A 34 0.29 -5.36 8.38
CA GLU A 34 -0.83 -6.27 8.20
C GLU A 34 -1.88 -5.70 7.24
N HIS A 35 -2.08 -4.37 7.23
CA HIS A 35 -3.04 -3.72 6.36
C HIS A 35 -2.59 -3.76 4.89
N THR A 36 -1.31 -3.51 4.62
CA THR A 36 -0.77 -3.53 3.26
C THR A 36 -0.73 -4.95 2.69
N LYS A 37 -0.42 -5.95 3.53
CA LYS A 37 -0.57 -7.38 3.17
C LYS A 37 -2.02 -7.76 2.90
N TYR A 38 -2.96 -7.32 3.75
CA TYR A 38 -4.38 -7.59 3.57
C TYR A 38 -4.88 -7.04 2.23
N MET A 39 -4.57 -5.78 1.91
CA MET A 39 -4.95 -5.18 0.63
C MET A 39 -4.35 -5.93 -0.57
N ALA A 40 -3.07 -6.31 -0.50
CA ALA A 40 -2.41 -7.06 -1.57
C ALA A 40 -3.03 -8.45 -1.78
N SER A 41 -3.48 -9.11 -0.71
CA SER A 41 -4.19 -10.39 -0.82
C SER A 41 -5.64 -10.25 -1.30
N ALA A 42 -6.28 -9.11 -1.02
CA ALA A 42 -7.69 -8.88 -1.33
C ALA A 42 -7.93 -8.43 -2.77
N ILE A 43 -6.94 -7.78 -3.39
CA ILE A 43 -7.02 -7.27 -4.76
C ILE A 43 -6.37 -8.29 -5.71
N PRO A 44 -7.14 -8.92 -6.63
CA PRO A 44 -6.59 -9.85 -7.60
C PRO A 44 -5.52 -9.20 -8.48
N GLY A 45 -4.32 -9.80 -8.48
CA GLY A 45 -3.19 -9.32 -9.29
C GLY A 45 -2.46 -8.10 -8.71
N ALA A 46 -2.76 -7.70 -7.47
CA ALA A 46 -1.99 -6.64 -6.82
C ALA A 46 -0.59 -7.12 -6.41
N GLY A 47 0.40 -6.26 -6.66
CA GLY A 47 1.74 -6.40 -6.09
C GLY A 47 1.84 -5.71 -4.73
N LEU A 48 2.73 -6.20 -3.87
CA LEU A 48 3.16 -5.52 -2.64
C LEU A 48 4.67 -5.27 -2.69
N LEU A 49 5.07 -4.04 -2.42
CA LEU A 49 6.44 -3.61 -2.42
C LEU A 49 6.74 -2.82 -1.15
N ILE A 50 7.56 -3.41 -0.29
CA ILE A 50 8.00 -2.76 0.95
C ILE A 50 9.38 -2.16 0.72
N LEU A 51 9.50 -0.86 0.93
CA LEU A 51 10.73 -0.11 0.74
C LEU A 51 11.57 -0.18 2.02
N PRO A 52 12.84 -0.64 1.94
CA PRO A 52 13.70 -0.72 3.10
C PRO A 52 14.19 0.67 3.54
N ASN A 53 14.39 0.85 4.85
CA ASN A 53 14.93 2.06 5.48
C ASN A 53 14.13 3.35 5.26
N VAL A 54 12.83 3.24 4.97
CA VAL A 54 11.95 4.42 4.83
C VAL A 54 10.70 4.25 5.68
N SER A 55 10.29 5.32 6.34
CA SER A 55 9.03 5.41 7.10
C SER A 55 7.92 6.01 6.20
N HIS A 56 6.76 6.36 6.75
CA HIS A 56 5.54 6.79 6.04
C HIS A 56 5.75 7.70 4.82
N PHE A 57 6.60 8.72 4.91
CA PHE A 57 6.93 9.62 3.80
C PHE A 57 8.02 9.06 2.86
N ALA A 58 7.88 7.79 2.46
CA ALA A 58 8.85 7.12 1.60
C ALA A 58 9.06 7.84 0.26
N PHE A 59 7.98 8.39 -0.31
CA PHE A 59 8.00 9.13 -1.58
C PHE A 59 8.79 10.45 -1.55
N ILE A 60 9.02 11.02 -0.37
CA ILE A 60 9.87 12.22 -0.19
C ILE A 60 11.33 11.79 0.05
N ARG A 61 11.54 10.68 0.77
CA ARG A 61 12.87 10.18 1.13
C ARG A 61 13.59 9.48 -0.02
N ASP A 62 12.85 8.82 -0.91
CA ASP A 62 13.38 8.18 -2.10
C ASP A 62 12.50 8.51 -3.33
N PRO A 63 12.66 9.72 -3.89
CA PRO A 63 11.85 10.15 -5.04
C PRO A 63 12.15 9.34 -6.30
N ASP A 64 13.39 8.86 -6.44
CA ASP A 64 13.87 8.12 -7.62
C ASP A 64 13.22 6.74 -7.73
N PHE A 65 12.98 6.07 -6.60
CA PHE A 65 12.27 4.80 -6.59
C PHE A 65 10.79 4.95 -6.98
N SER A 66 10.13 6.03 -6.53
CA SER A 66 8.71 6.26 -6.84
C SER A 66 8.43 6.48 -8.33
N MET A 67 9.43 6.98 -9.09
CA MET A 67 9.26 7.40 -10.49
C MET A 67 9.62 6.33 -11.52
N ARG A 68 10.33 5.25 -11.14
CA ARG A 68 10.90 4.29 -12.12
C ARG A 68 10.08 3.02 -12.36
N ARG A 69 8.91 2.85 -11.71
CA ARG A 69 8.15 1.59 -11.77
C ARG A 69 6.62 1.70 -11.88
N CYS A 70 6.08 2.90 -12.13
CA CYS A 70 4.72 3.10 -12.62
C CYS A 70 4.67 2.91 -14.15
#